data_AF-A0A960F039-F1
#
_entry.id   AF-A0A960F039-F1
#
_cell.length_a   1.000
_cell.length_b   1.000
_cell.length_c   1.000
_cell.angle_alpha   90.00
_cell.angle_beta   90.00
_cell.angle_gamma   90.00
#
_symmetry.space_group_name_H-M   'P 1'
#
loop_
_entity.id
_entity.type
_entity.pdbx_description
1 polymer ?
#
loop_
_entity_poly.entity_id
_entity_poly.type
_entity_poly.pdbx_seq_one_letter_code
_entity_poly.pdbx_strand_id
1 'polypeptide(L)'
;MTELAVDTPLEAPRHRVGRRTIRLVDGARAGRTVEADLWYPAVPEATGRASHYTIIPGVDVRSALAHQDAGAAPGRWPVVLFSHGRTGTRISYSMLCEALAARGTVVVSADHPGDRLADWLSG
;
A
#
# COMPACT_ATOMS: atom_id res chain seq x y z
N MET A 1 -21.23 -7.82 -1.70
CA MET A 1 -19.86 -7.25 -1.70
C MET A 1 -20.02 -5.80 -2.14
N THR A 2 -19.63 -4.85 -1.29
CA THR A 2 -19.77 -3.42 -1.55
C THR A 2 -18.42 -2.87 -2.02
N GLU A 3 -18.41 -2.26 -3.20
CA GLU A 3 -17.22 -1.59 -3.73
C GLU A 3 -17.41 -0.07 -3.63
N LEU A 4 -16.46 0.58 -2.98
CA LEU A 4 -16.29 2.04 -2.97
C LEU A 4 -15.17 2.41 -3.94
N ALA A 5 -15.21 3.60 -4.53
CA ALA A 5 -14.13 4.11 -5.35
C ALA A 5 -13.61 5.43 -4.80
N VAL A 6 -12.28 5.57 -4.75
CA VAL A 6 -11.64 6.88 -4.54
C VAL A 6 -11.82 7.69 -5.82
N ASP A 7 -12.11 8.98 -5.68
CA ASP A 7 -12.18 9.89 -6.82
C ASP A 7 -10.78 10.27 -7.31
N THR A 8 -10.73 10.93 -8.47
CA THR A 8 -9.48 11.45 -9.04
C THR A 8 -8.80 12.39 -8.03
N PRO A 9 -7.48 12.26 -7.81
CA PRO A 9 -6.77 13.17 -6.93
C PRO A 9 -6.86 14.62 -7.40
N LEU A 10 -6.86 15.54 -6.44
CA LEU A 10 -6.89 16.99 -6.70
C LEU A 10 -5.65 17.47 -7.49
N GLU A 11 -4.49 16.84 -7.27
CA GLU A 11 -3.26 17.13 -8.01
C GLU A 11 -2.96 16.02 -9.01
N ALA A 12 -2.62 16.40 -10.24
CA ALA A 12 -2.23 15.44 -11.26
C ALA A 12 -0.94 14.68 -10.85
N PRO A 13 -0.92 13.34 -10.95
CA PRO A 13 0.25 12.56 -10.58
C PRO A 13 1.42 12.82 -11.56
N ARG A 14 2.64 12.94 -11.03
CA ARG A 14 3.86 13.08 -11.85
C ARG A 14 4.34 11.75 -12.41
N HIS A 15 4.04 10.68 -11.69
CA HIS A 15 4.35 9.30 -12.07
C HIS A 15 3.09 8.44 -11.92
N ARG A 16 2.97 7.42 -12.79
CA ARG A 16 2.04 6.32 -12.51
C ARG A 16 2.45 5.64 -11.21
N VAL A 17 1.48 5.08 -10.50
CA VAL A 17 1.73 4.41 -9.21
C VAL A 17 1.50 2.92 -9.36
N GLY A 18 2.52 2.14 -9.01
CA GLY A 18 2.40 0.70 -8.80
C GLY A 18 2.22 0.40 -7.33
N ARG A 19 1.50 -0.67 -7.02
CA ARG A 19 1.40 -1.23 -5.68
C ARG A 19 1.71 -2.72 -5.68
N ARG A 20 2.43 -3.19 -4.67
CA ARG A 20 2.64 -4.61 -4.39
C ARG A 20 2.61 -4.90 -2.90
N THR A 21 1.96 -5.99 -2.52
CA THR A 21 2.09 -6.55 -1.16
C THR A 21 3.25 -7.53 -1.12
N ILE A 22 4.09 -7.44 -0.10
CA ILE A 22 5.16 -8.41 0.17
C ILE A 22 5.02 -8.99 1.57
N ARG A 23 5.67 -10.14 1.76
CA ARG A 23 5.82 -10.79 3.06
C ARG A 23 7.30 -10.86 3.42
N LEU A 24 7.64 -10.30 4.57
CA LEU A 24 8.98 -10.31 5.14
C LEU A 24 9.00 -11.30 6.30
N VAL A 25 10.00 -12.18 6.34
CA VAL A 25 10.20 -13.15 7.42
C VAL A 25 11.51 -12.81 8.12
N ASP A 26 11.43 -12.50 9.41
CA ASP A 26 12.59 -12.21 10.24
C ASP A 26 13.00 -13.43 11.04
N GLY A 27 14.02 -14.14 10.55
CA GLY A 27 14.58 -15.31 11.20
C GLY A 27 15.23 -15.02 12.55
N ALA A 28 15.73 -13.81 12.80
CA ALA A 28 16.35 -13.44 14.07
C ALA A 28 15.31 -13.24 15.18
N ARG A 29 14.05 -13.03 14.83
CA ARG A 29 12.93 -12.87 15.78
C ARG A 29 11.97 -14.05 15.71
N ALA A 30 12.49 -15.26 15.85
CA ALA A 30 11.73 -16.52 15.86
C ALA A 30 10.80 -16.69 14.64
N GLY A 31 11.23 -16.24 13.46
CA GLY A 31 10.44 -16.33 12.23
C GLY A 31 9.28 -15.33 12.16
N ARG A 32 9.34 -14.23 12.91
CA ARG A 32 8.31 -13.16 12.88
C ARG A 32 8.04 -12.74 11.44
N THR A 33 6.78 -12.85 11.05
CA THR A 33 6.32 -12.46 9.72
C THR A 33 5.70 -11.06 9.74
N VAL A 34 6.05 -10.23 8.77
CA VAL A 34 5.51 -8.88 8.57
C VAL A 34 4.99 -8.78 7.14
N GLU A 35 3.70 -8.49 6.96
CA GLU A 35 3.19 -8.10 5.66
C GLU A 35 3.38 -6.60 5.46
N ALA A 36 3.78 -6.20 4.25
CA ALA A 36 3.97 -4.80 3.91
C ALA A 36 3.40 -4.51 2.52
N ASP A 37 2.88 -3.31 2.34
CA ASP A 37 2.51 -2.78 1.04
C ASP A 37 3.55 -1.76 0.59
N LEU A 38 3.93 -1.88 -0.69
CA LEU A 38 4.82 -0.98 -1.36
C LEU A 38 4.02 -0.17 -2.38
N TRP A 39 4.18 1.15 -2.35
CA TRP A 39 3.79 2.03 -3.44
C TRP A 39 5.03 2.63 -4.06
N TYR A 40 5.09 2.67 -5.39
CA TYR A 40 6.29 3.08 -6.10
C TYR A 40 5.96 3.72 -7.44
N PRO A 41 6.85 4.58 -7.98
CA PRO A 41 6.75 5.05 -9.35
C PRO A 41 6.75 3.85 -10.29
N ALA A 42 5.70 3.71 -11.09
CA ALA A 42 5.56 2.67 -12.09
C ALA A 42 6.00 3.18 -13.46
N VAL A 43 6.31 2.23 -14.36
CA VAL A 43 6.61 2.54 -15.77
C VAL A 43 5.47 3.35 -16.41
N PRO A 44 5.74 4.32 -17.31
CA PRO A 44 4.70 5.15 -17.92
C PRO A 44 3.63 4.36 -18.68
N GLU A 45 3.98 3.17 -19.17
CA GLU A 45 3.11 2.25 -19.90
C GLU A 45 2.31 1.34 -18.95
N ALA A 46 2.51 1.48 -17.63
CA ALA A 46 1.80 0.70 -16.63
C ALA A 46 0.29 0.91 -16.79
N THR A 47 -0.32 -0.09 -17.40
CA THR A 47 -1.76 -0.25 -17.55
C THR A 47 -2.06 -1.57 -16.84
N GLY A 48 -3.01 -1.54 -15.91
CA GLY A 48 -3.19 -2.68 -15.03
C GLY A 48 -4.41 -2.53 -14.15
N ARG A 49 -4.77 -3.63 -13.49
CA ARG A 49 -5.89 -3.68 -12.54
C ARG A 49 -5.68 -2.64 -11.44
N ALA A 50 -6.69 -1.79 -11.23
CA ALA A 50 -6.69 -0.85 -10.12
C ALA A 50 -6.48 -1.61 -8.79
N SER A 51 -5.81 -0.97 -7.84
CA SER A 51 -5.64 -1.52 -6.49
C SER A 51 -6.96 -1.54 -5.75
N HIS A 52 -7.19 -2.60 -4.99
CA HIS A 52 -8.30 -2.69 -4.05
C HIS A 52 -7.75 -2.79 -2.63
N TYR A 53 -8.40 -2.07 -1.73
CA TYR A 53 -8.10 -2.04 -0.31
C TYR A 53 -9.31 -2.59 0.44
N THR A 54 -9.21 -3.84 0.91
CA THR A 54 -10.24 -4.43 1.75
C THR A 54 -10.15 -3.84 3.14
N ILE A 55 -11.07 -2.93 3.50
CA ILE A 55 -11.06 -2.26 4.80
C ILE A 55 -11.63 -3.17 5.88
N ILE A 56 -12.73 -3.85 5.53
CA ILE A 56 -13.37 -4.90 6.33
C ILE A 56 -13.90 -5.98 5.37
N PRO A 57 -14.17 -7.21 5.85
CA PRO A 57 -14.71 -8.27 4.99
C PRO A 57 -15.96 -7.81 4.23
N GLY A 58 -15.90 -7.90 2.89
CA GLY A 58 -16.99 -7.54 1.99
C GLY A 58 -17.10 -6.06 1.64
N VAL A 59 -16.20 -5.20 2.13
CA VAL A 59 -16.08 -3.78 1.75
C VAL A 59 -14.69 -3.49 1.22
N ASP A 60 -14.63 -3.18 -0.07
CA ASP A 60 -13.40 -2.88 -0.80
C ASP A 60 -13.40 -1.44 -1.29
N VAL A 61 -12.25 -0.78 -1.20
CA VAL A 61 -12.03 0.54 -1.79
C VAL A 61 -11.12 0.38 -3.00
N ARG A 62 -11.65 0.68 -4.18
CA ARG A 62 -10.91 0.75 -5.44
C ARG A 62 -10.12 2.06 -5.51
N SER A 63 -8.83 1.95 -5.76
CA SER A 63 -7.90 3.06 -5.93
C SER A 63 -8.14 3.81 -7.25
N ALA A 64 -7.92 5.12 -7.22
CA ALA A 64 -7.89 5.98 -8.41
C ALA A 64 -6.49 6.08 -9.05
N LEU A 65 -5.41 5.76 -8.31
CA LEU A 65 -4.03 5.98 -8.75
C LEU A 65 -3.20 4.71 -8.91
N ALA A 66 -3.30 3.79 -7.95
CA ALA A 66 -2.38 2.66 -7.87
C ALA A 66 -2.85 1.47 -8.68
N HIS A 67 -1.95 0.92 -9.49
CA HIS A 67 -2.17 -0.32 -10.24
C HIS A 67 -1.46 -1.48 -9.53
N GLN A 68 -2.18 -2.59 -9.32
CA GLN A 68 -1.63 -3.80 -8.71
C GLN A 68 -0.56 -4.42 -9.59
N ASP A 69 0.59 -4.73 -8.99
CA ASP A 69 1.71 -5.43 -9.59
C ASP A 69 2.28 -4.81 -10.87
N ALA A 70 2.00 -3.52 -11.10
CA ALA A 70 2.58 -2.77 -12.20
C ALA A 70 4.12 -2.78 -12.14
N GLY A 71 4.77 -2.80 -13.31
CA GLY A 71 6.23 -2.72 -13.40
C GLY A 71 6.76 -1.43 -12.76
N ALA A 72 7.77 -1.56 -11.91
CA ALA A 72 8.42 -0.41 -11.28
C ALA A 72 9.26 0.37 -12.31
N ALA A 73 9.22 1.70 -12.23
CA ALA A 73 10.07 2.55 -13.06
C ALA A 73 11.55 2.40 -12.63
N PRO A 74 12.48 2.28 -13.59
CA PRO A 74 13.90 2.21 -13.27
C PRO A 74 14.38 3.54 -12.66
N GLY A 75 15.41 3.46 -11.81
CA GLY A 75 16.05 4.64 -11.23
C GLY A 75 16.31 4.50 -9.73
N ARG A 76 16.79 5.61 -9.13
CA ARG A 76 16.96 5.74 -7.69
C ARG A 76 15.87 6.65 -7.16
N TRP A 77 15.12 6.15 -6.20
CA TRP A 77 14.01 6.85 -5.58
C TRP A 77 14.28 6.99 -4.08
N PRO A 78 13.89 8.11 -3.45
CA PRO A 78 13.81 8.18 -1.99
C PRO A 78 12.91 7.07 -1.47
N VAL A 79 13.22 6.56 -0.27
CA VAL A 79 12.40 5.55 0.41
C VAL A 79 11.80 6.16 1.66
N VAL A 80 10.48 6.01 1.81
CA VAL A 80 9.73 6.35 3.03
C VAL A 80 9.24 5.06 3.65
N LEU A 81 9.66 4.79 4.89
CA LEU A 81 9.05 3.76 5.71
C LEU A 81 7.90 4.39 6.49
N PHE A 82 6.69 3.85 6.33
CA PHE A 82 5.48 4.34 6.96
C PHE A 82 4.97 3.33 7.99
N SER A 83 4.60 3.84 9.16
CA SER A 83 4.02 3.06 10.26
C SER A 83 2.59 3.56 10.49
N HIS A 84 1.64 2.63 10.51
CA HIS A 84 0.25 2.98 10.77
C HIS A 84 0.03 3.29 12.26
N GLY A 85 -1.04 4.05 12.55
CA GLY A 85 -1.49 4.23 13.93
C GLY A 85 -2.03 2.94 14.54
N ARG A 86 -2.18 2.94 15.87
CA ARG A 86 -2.72 1.80 16.63
C ARG A 86 -4.05 1.31 16.07
N THR A 87 -4.26 -0.01 16.05
CA THR A 87 -5.40 -0.72 15.43
C THR A 87 -5.51 -0.61 13.90
N GLY A 88 -4.60 0.15 13.26
CA GLY A 88 -4.53 0.27 11.81
C GLY A 88 -3.93 -0.95 11.13
N THR A 89 -3.73 -0.83 9.83
CA THR A 89 -3.06 -1.80 8.97
C THR A 89 -2.17 -1.09 7.96
N ARG A 90 -1.36 -1.84 7.24
CA ARG A 90 -0.49 -1.34 6.17
C ARG A 90 -1.22 -0.51 5.11
N ILE A 91 -2.52 -0.72 4.92
CA ILE A 91 -3.35 -0.01 3.92
C ILE A 91 -4.13 1.19 4.47
N SER A 92 -4.11 1.45 5.78
CA SER A 92 -4.93 2.52 6.40
C SER A 92 -4.65 3.92 5.84
N TYR A 93 -3.44 4.16 5.35
CA TYR A 93 -2.99 5.43 4.78
C TYR A 93 -2.66 5.32 3.30
N SER A 94 -3.34 4.41 2.58
CA SER A 94 -3.10 4.13 1.17
C SER A 94 -3.11 5.38 0.29
N MET A 95 -4.10 6.28 0.45
CA MET A 95 -4.17 7.52 -0.33
C MET A 95 -2.93 8.43 -0.14
N LEU A 96 -2.41 8.53 1.09
CA LEU A 96 -1.18 9.28 1.36
C LEU A 96 0.04 8.60 0.72
N CYS A 97 0.12 7.27 0.85
CA CYS A 97 1.23 6.48 0.30
C CYS A 97 1.25 6.55 -1.24
N GLU A 98 0.08 6.47 -1.88
CA GLU A 98 -0.09 6.68 -3.32
C GLU A 98 0.33 8.07 -3.75
N ALA A 99 -0.08 9.11 -3.02
CA ALA A 99 0.27 10.49 -3.33
C ALA A 99 1.79 10.74 -3.24
N LEU A 100 2.47 10.16 -2.25
CA LEU A 100 3.93 10.22 -2.15
C LEU A 100 4.60 9.47 -3.31
N ALA A 101 4.09 8.30 -3.67
CA ALA A 101 4.62 7.54 -4.81
C ALA A 101 4.43 8.25 -6.15
N ALA A 102 3.27 8.88 -6.35
CA ALA A 102 2.98 9.71 -7.51
C ALA A 102 3.94 10.91 -7.66
N ARG A 103 4.60 11.32 -6.56
CA ARG A 103 5.62 12.39 -6.53
C ARG A 103 7.06 11.87 -6.68
N GLY A 104 7.27 10.58 -6.87
CA GLY A 104 8.58 10.01 -7.12
C GLY A 104 9.25 9.45 -5.86
N THR A 105 8.51 8.76 -4.99
CA THR A 105 9.04 8.12 -3.77
C THR A 105 8.61 6.66 -3.70
N VAL A 106 9.47 5.77 -3.20
CA VAL A 106 9.04 4.42 -2.82
C VAL A 106 8.55 4.47 -1.38
N VAL A 107 7.29 4.13 -1.15
CA VAL A 107 6.69 4.07 0.19
C VAL A 107 6.53 2.60 0.58
N VAL A 108 7.02 2.23 1.76
CA VAL A 108 6.82 0.90 2.35
C VAL A 108 6.00 1.08 3.61
N SER A 109 4.77 0.56 3.64
CA SER A 109 3.92 0.55 4.83
C SER A 109 3.83 -0.88 5.36
N ALA A 110 4.14 -1.10 6.62
CA ALA A 110 4.15 -2.44 7.22
C ALA A 110 2.98 -2.62 8.18
N ASP A 111 2.43 -3.83 8.23
CA ASP A 111 1.60 -4.27 9.35
C ASP A 111 2.47 -4.42 10.60
N HIS A 112 1.89 -4.14 11.76
CA HIS A 112 2.50 -4.41 13.05
C HIS A 112 1.75 -5.55 13.76
N PRO A 113 2.19 -6.82 13.59
CA PRO A 113 1.56 -7.95 14.27
C PRO A 113 1.50 -7.73 15.79
N GLY A 114 0.31 -7.87 16.36
CA GLY A 114 -0.01 -7.60 17.76
C GLY A 114 -0.65 -6.22 17.99
N ASP A 115 -0.71 -5.35 16.98
CA ASP A 115 -1.26 -3.99 17.09
C ASP A 115 -2.37 -3.68 16.07
N ARG A 116 -2.74 -4.64 15.21
CA ARG A 116 -3.89 -4.48 14.30
C ARG A 116 -5.20 -4.71 15.05
N LEU A 117 -6.30 -4.12 14.57
CA LEU A 117 -7.62 -4.33 15.18
C LEU A 117 -7.97 -5.82 15.30
N ALA A 118 -7.65 -6.62 14.28
CA ALA A 118 -7.90 -8.06 14.30
C ALA A 118 -7.15 -8.77 15.44
N ASP A 119 -5.92 -8.35 15.74
CA ASP A 119 -5.10 -8.94 16.82
C ASP A 119 -5.74 -8.63 18.19
N TRP A 120 -6.26 -7.41 18.38
CA TRP A 120 -6.99 -7.05 19.60
C TRP A 120 -8.31 -7.79 19.78
N LEU A 121 -9.00 -8.11 18.68
CA LEU A 121 -10.28 -8.85 18.72
C LEU A 121 -10.08 -10.36 18.94
N SER A 122 -8.93 -10.91 18.58
CA SER A 122 -8.63 -12.34 18.72
C SER A 122 -8.04 -12.74 20.08
N GLY A 123 -7.59 -11.76 20.88
CA GLY A 123 -6.76 -12.01 22.07
C GLY A 123 -5.35 -12.46 21.72
#